data_AF-A0A2J8M4G1-F1
#
_entry.id   AF-A0A2J8M4G1-F1
#
_cell.length_a   1.000
_cell.length_b   1.000
_cell.length_c   1.000
_cell.angle_alpha   90.00
_cell.angle_beta   90.00
_cell.angle_gamma   90.00
#
_symmetry.space_group_name_H-M   'P 1'
#
loop_
_entity.id
_entity.type
_entity.pdbx_description
1 polymer ?
#
loop_
_entity_poly.entity_id
_entity_poly.type
_entity_poly.pdbx_seq_one_letter_code
_entity_poly.pdbx_strand_id
1 'polypeptide(L)'
;MLRWLRGFVLPTAACQDAEPPTRYETLFQALDRNGDGVVDIGELQEGLRNLGIPLGQDAEEKIFTTGDVNKDGKLDFEEFMKYLKDHEKKMKLAFKSLDKNNDGKIEASEIVQSLQTLGLTISEQQAELILQ
;
A
#
# COMPACT_ATOMS: atom_id res chain seq x y z
N MET A 1 16.32 -11.70 -63.69
CA MET A 1 15.91 -10.29 -63.92
C MET A 1 14.67 -10.07 -63.06
N LEU A 2 14.50 -9.12 -62.14
CA LEU A 2 15.21 -7.91 -61.73
C LEU A 2 15.23 -7.81 -60.19
N ARG A 3 16.31 -7.27 -59.62
CA ARG A 3 16.38 -6.70 -58.25
C ARG A 3 15.81 -5.28 -58.31
N TRP A 4 14.99 -4.86 -57.33
CA TRP A 4 14.99 -3.48 -56.80
C TRP A 4 14.62 -3.51 -55.31
N LEU A 5 15.46 -2.84 -54.51
CA LEU A 5 15.40 -2.66 -53.05
C LEU A 5 14.54 -1.45 -52.69
N ARG A 6 13.86 -1.51 -51.54
CA ARG A 6 13.67 -0.44 -50.51
C ARG A 6 12.62 -0.99 -49.54
N GLY A 7 13.02 -1.37 -48.32
CA GLY A 7 13.30 -0.38 -47.29
C GLY A 7 12.00 -0.14 -46.50
N PHE A 8 11.54 -1.18 -45.80
CA PHE A 8 10.59 -1.03 -44.71
C PHE A 8 11.14 -1.85 -43.55
N VAL A 9 12.02 -1.21 -42.78
CA VAL A 9 12.26 -1.63 -41.41
C VAL A 9 10.95 -1.34 -40.72
N LEU A 10 10.14 -2.39 -40.52
CA LEU A 10 9.04 -2.33 -39.56
C LEU A 10 9.69 -1.89 -38.24
N PRO A 11 9.28 -0.77 -37.63
CA PRO A 11 9.65 -0.54 -36.26
C PRO A 11 9.03 -1.69 -35.51
N THR A 12 9.89 -2.53 -34.94
CA THR A 12 9.51 -3.54 -33.97
C THR A 12 8.62 -2.82 -32.97
N ALA A 13 7.32 -3.05 -33.07
CA ALA A 13 6.43 -2.84 -31.94
C ALA A 13 6.97 -3.81 -30.89
N ALA A 14 7.90 -3.30 -30.09
CA ALA A 14 8.21 -3.86 -28.80
C ALA A 14 6.92 -3.72 -28.02
N CYS A 15 6.00 -4.67 -28.22
CA CYS A 15 5.10 -5.07 -27.16
C CYS A 15 6.05 -5.46 -26.04
N GLN A 16 6.28 -4.53 -25.13
CA GLN A 16 6.94 -4.82 -23.87
C GLN A 16 6.07 -5.91 -23.25
N ASP A 17 6.64 -7.10 -23.09
CA ASP A 17 6.17 -8.09 -22.14
C ASP A 17 6.20 -7.42 -20.76
N ALA A 18 5.16 -6.63 -20.47
CA ALA A 18 4.98 -6.01 -19.19
C ALA A 18 4.58 -7.13 -18.24
N GLU A 19 5.52 -7.56 -17.41
CA GLU A 19 5.25 -8.32 -16.19
C GLU A 19 4.00 -7.72 -15.52
N PRO A 20 3.07 -8.55 -15.01
CA PRO A 20 1.85 -8.03 -14.40
C PRO A 20 2.23 -7.02 -13.32
N PRO A 21 1.57 -5.83 -13.30
CA PRO A 21 1.91 -4.80 -12.36
C PRO A 21 1.84 -5.35 -10.94
N THR A 22 2.89 -5.09 -10.17
CA THR A 22 2.94 -5.40 -8.76
C THR A 22 1.73 -4.77 -8.06
N ARG A 23 1.33 -5.34 -6.92
CA ARG A 23 0.21 -4.79 -6.12
C ARG A 23 0.38 -3.29 -5.84
N TYR A 24 1.61 -2.81 -5.67
CA TYR A 24 1.90 -1.40 -5.42
C TYR A 24 1.73 -0.54 -6.67
N GLU A 25 2.10 -1.04 -7.85
CA GLU A 25 1.87 -0.34 -9.13
C GLU A 25 0.38 -0.18 -9.42
N THR A 26 -0.41 -1.24 -9.21
CA THR A 26 -1.87 -1.18 -9.40
C THR A 26 -2.53 -0.18 -8.45
N LEU A 27 -2.05 -0.11 -7.20
CA LEU A 27 -2.54 0.88 -6.23
C LEU A 27 -2.11 2.30 -6.63
N PHE A 28 -0.85 2.49 -7.01
CA PHE A 28 -0.33 3.79 -7.42
C PHE A 28 -1.09 4.32 -8.63
N GLN A 29 -1.28 3.51 -9.66
CA GLN A 29 -2.07 3.87 -10.86
C GLN A 29 -3.55 4.14 -10.57
N ALA A 30 -4.10 3.57 -9.49
CA ALA A 30 -5.47 3.87 -9.07
C ALA A 30 -5.57 5.21 -8.33
N LEU A 31 -4.46 5.71 -7.77
CA LEU A 31 -4.37 7.00 -7.08
C LEU A 31 -3.96 8.13 -8.03
N ASP A 32 -2.93 7.93 -8.85
CA ASP A 32 -2.45 8.86 -9.89
C ASP A 32 -3.49 8.98 -11.00
N ARG A 33 -4.40 9.95 -10.84
CA ARG A 33 -5.57 10.12 -11.71
C ARG A 33 -5.23 10.96 -12.93
N ASN A 34 -4.35 11.93 -12.75
CA ASN A 34 -3.95 12.82 -13.82
C ASN A 34 -2.86 12.17 -14.71
N GLY A 35 -2.22 11.08 -14.26
CA GLY A 35 -1.21 10.32 -14.99
C GLY A 35 0.13 11.05 -15.09
N ASP A 36 0.44 11.97 -14.16
CA ASP A 36 1.68 12.73 -14.15
C ASP A 36 2.85 11.94 -13.53
N GLY A 37 2.59 10.71 -13.05
CA GLY A 37 3.58 9.80 -12.51
C GLY A 37 3.92 10.07 -11.05
N VAL A 38 3.18 10.97 -10.39
CA VAL A 38 3.25 11.26 -8.97
C VAL A 38 1.84 11.24 -8.38
N VAL A 39 1.73 11.15 -7.06
CA VAL A 39 0.44 11.27 -6.36
C VAL A 39 0.49 12.50 -5.48
N ASP A 40 -0.39 13.46 -5.74
CA ASP A 40 -0.58 14.61 -4.85
C ASP A 40 -1.55 14.30 -3.69
N ILE A 41 -1.62 15.21 -2.71
CA ILE A 41 -2.48 15.03 -1.54
C ILE A 41 -3.96 14.92 -1.93
N GLY A 42 -4.42 15.65 -2.95
CA GLY A 42 -5.81 15.59 -3.41
C GLY A 42 -6.13 14.24 -4.05
N GLU A 43 -5.22 13.73 -4.88
CA GLU A 43 -5.30 12.40 -5.50
C GLU A 43 -5.30 11.28 -4.45
N LEU A 44 -4.45 11.39 -3.43
CA LEU A 44 -4.44 10.45 -2.31
C LEU A 44 -5.79 10.46 -1.56
N GLN A 45 -6.30 11.64 -1.20
CA GLN A 45 -7.57 11.79 -0.47
C GLN A 45 -8.75 11.22 -1.27
N GLU A 46 -8.82 11.56 -2.56
CA GLU A 46 -9.91 11.09 -3.40
C GLU A 46 -9.79 9.59 -3.68
N GLY A 47 -8.58 9.11 -3.94
CA GLY A 47 -8.28 7.71 -4.18
C GLY A 47 -8.62 6.82 -2.99
N LEU A 48 -8.24 7.21 -1.76
CA LEU A 48 -8.59 6.48 -0.54
C LEU A 48 -10.12 6.40 -0.32
N ARG A 49 -10.83 7.49 -0.60
CA ARG A 49 -12.30 7.50 -0.56
C ARG A 49 -12.92 6.55 -1.59
N ASN A 50 -12.39 6.51 -2.81
CA ASN A 50 -12.89 5.63 -3.87
C ASN A 50 -12.60 4.15 -3.59
N LEU A 51 -11.49 3.85 -2.92
CA LEU A 51 -11.15 2.50 -2.46
C LEU A 51 -12.00 2.07 -1.24
N GLY A 52 -12.86 2.95 -0.74
CA GLY A 52 -13.71 2.67 0.42
C GLY A 52 -12.92 2.54 1.72
N ILE A 53 -11.73 3.16 1.79
CA ILE A 53 -10.89 3.17 2.99
C ILE A 53 -11.19 4.47 3.75
N PRO A 54 -11.99 4.43 4.83
CA PRO A 54 -12.33 5.62 5.60
C PRO A 54 -11.12 6.06 6.43
N LEU A 55 -10.31 6.95 5.88
CA LEU A 55 -9.25 7.64 6.61
C LEU A 55 -9.70 9.07 6.90
N GLY A 56 -9.39 9.55 8.10
CA GLY A 56 -9.58 10.96 8.44
C GLY A 56 -8.51 11.82 7.77
N GLN A 57 -8.81 13.10 7.54
CA GLN A 57 -7.87 14.04 6.90
C GLN A 57 -6.51 14.08 7.59
N ASP A 58 -6.48 14.04 8.92
CA ASP A 58 -5.24 14.00 9.70
C ASP A 58 -4.39 12.75 9.41
N ALA A 59 -5.03 11.61 9.15
CA ALA A 59 -4.34 10.37 8.81
C ALA A 59 -3.81 10.40 7.38
N GLU A 60 -4.58 10.95 6.43
CA GLU A 60 -4.18 11.16 5.04
C GLU A 60 -2.96 12.07 4.96
N GLU A 61 -2.99 13.22 5.66
CA GLU A 61 -1.87 14.17 5.72
C GLU A 61 -0.64 13.56 6.40
N LYS A 62 -0.84 12.73 7.44
CA LYS A 62 0.25 12.02 8.09
C LYS A 62 0.89 10.96 7.18
N ILE A 63 0.08 10.22 6.43
CA ILE A 63 0.58 9.27 5.42
C ILE A 63 1.44 10.03 4.41
N PHE A 64 0.91 11.12 3.88
CA PHE A 64 1.58 11.95 2.89
C PHE A 64 2.90 12.49 3.41
N THR A 65 2.87 13.17 4.57
CA THR A 65 4.07 13.77 5.19
C THR A 65 5.14 12.73 5.56
N THR A 66 4.73 11.49 5.84
CA THR A 66 5.68 10.40 6.15
C THR A 66 6.26 9.76 4.89
N GLY A 67 5.49 9.74 3.81
CA GLY A 67 5.90 9.20 2.50
C GLY A 67 6.76 10.16 1.70
N ASP A 68 6.47 11.46 1.76
CA ASP A 68 7.17 12.54 1.06
C ASP A 68 8.53 12.80 1.73
N VAL A 69 9.54 12.03 1.29
CA VAL A 69 10.89 12.05 1.86
C VAL A 69 11.64 13.26 1.35
N ASN A 70 11.46 13.59 0.07
CA ASN A 70 12.15 14.68 -0.60
C ASN A 70 11.52 16.06 -0.29
N LYS A 71 10.29 16.09 0.26
CA LYS A 71 9.49 17.27 0.63
C LYS A 71 9.13 18.17 -0.54
N ASP A 72 8.87 17.59 -1.71
CA ASP A 72 8.41 18.31 -2.90
C ASP A 72 6.89 18.48 -2.95
N GLY A 73 6.16 17.94 -1.96
CA GLY A 73 4.71 18.01 -1.88
C GLY A 73 4.01 17.03 -2.82
N LYS A 74 4.72 16.00 -3.29
CA LYS A 74 4.25 14.93 -4.16
C LYS A 74 4.78 13.59 -3.62
N LEU A 75 4.13 12.49 -3.99
CA LEU A 75 4.63 11.15 -3.73
C LEU A 75 4.99 10.50 -5.06
N ASP A 76 6.27 10.32 -5.30
CA ASP A 76 6.69 9.48 -6.43
C ASP A 76 6.45 7.99 -6.13
N PHE A 77 6.56 7.16 -7.18
CA PHE A 77 6.33 5.72 -7.04
C PHE A 77 7.28 5.04 -6.06
N GLU A 78 8.55 5.48 -5.98
CA GLU A 78 9.53 4.90 -5.06
C GLU A 78 9.18 5.23 -3.61
N GLU A 79 8.83 6.49 -3.33
CA GLU A 79 8.36 6.98 -2.03
C GLU A 79 7.09 6.26 -1.58
N PHE A 80 6.09 6.17 -2.46
CA PHE A 80 4.85 5.46 -2.20
C PHE A 80 5.08 3.97 -1.87
N MET A 81 5.87 3.29 -2.71
CA MET A 81 6.20 1.88 -2.53
C MET A 81 6.97 1.66 -1.21
N LYS A 82 7.94 2.53 -0.91
CA LYS A 82 8.74 2.44 0.32
C LYS A 82 7.86 2.63 1.55
N TYR A 83 6.99 3.64 1.52
CA TYR A 83 6.03 3.89 2.60
C TYR A 83 5.15 2.66 2.86
N LEU A 84 4.54 2.09 1.82
CA LEU A 84 3.68 0.91 1.95
C LEU A 84 4.44 -0.32 2.43
N LYS A 85 5.65 -0.58 1.92
CA LYS A 85 6.48 -1.71 2.36
C LYS A 85 6.86 -1.60 3.83
N ASP A 86 7.24 -0.42 4.28
CA ASP A 86 7.62 -0.19 5.68
C ASP A 86 6.40 -0.26 6.60
N HIS A 87 5.27 0.25 6.16
CA HIS A 87 4.00 0.11 6.88
C HIS A 87 3.58 -1.36 6.98
N GLU A 88 3.63 -2.12 5.88
CA GLU A 88 3.30 -3.55 5.85
C GLU A 88 4.21 -4.37 6.77
N LYS A 89 5.52 -4.09 6.80
CA LYS A 89 6.44 -4.71 7.75
C LYS A 89 6.04 -4.43 9.20
N LYS A 90 5.73 -3.17 9.53
CA LYS A 90 5.30 -2.78 10.89
C LYS A 90 4.01 -3.50 11.28
N MET A 91 3.02 -3.55 10.38
CA MET A 91 1.75 -4.25 10.62
C MET A 91 1.97 -5.75 10.78
N LYS A 92 2.84 -6.36 9.96
CA LYS A 92 3.19 -7.79 10.08
C LYS A 92 3.90 -8.10 11.39
N LEU A 93 4.75 -7.21 11.88
CA LEU A 93 5.40 -7.35 13.18
C LEU A 93 4.39 -7.20 14.32
N ALA A 94 3.48 -6.22 14.24
CA ALA A 94 2.41 -6.04 15.22
C ALA A 94 1.50 -7.28 15.27
N PHE A 95 1.08 -7.79 14.11
CA PHE A 95 0.29 -9.01 14.00
C PHE A 95 0.99 -10.20 14.66
N LYS A 96 2.26 -10.45 14.32
CA LYS A 96 3.07 -11.50 14.93
C LYS A 96 3.33 -11.33 16.43
N SER A 97 3.28 -10.10 16.93
CA SER A 97 3.44 -9.85 18.37
C SER A 97 2.20 -10.22 19.17
N LEU A 98 1.03 -10.17 18.51
CA LEU A 98 -0.27 -10.54 19.06
C LEU A 98 -0.55 -12.04 18.88
N ASP A 99 -0.27 -12.59 17.69
CA ASP A 99 -0.38 -14.01 17.36
C ASP A 99 0.63 -14.83 18.19
N LYS A 100 0.20 -15.34 19.34
CA LYS A 100 1.03 -16.09 20.30
C LYS A 100 1.18 -17.53 19.88
N ASN A 101 0.12 -18.11 19.32
CA ASN A 101 0.11 -19.51 18.94
C ASN A 101 0.75 -19.75 17.54
N ASN A 102 1.07 -18.68 16.80
CA ASN A 102 1.63 -18.65 15.44
C ASN A 102 0.73 -19.36 14.40
N ASP A 103 -0.58 -19.32 14.59
CA ASP A 103 -1.54 -19.91 13.66
C ASP A 103 -1.89 -18.98 12.49
N GLY A 104 -1.37 -17.75 12.50
CA GLY A 104 -1.60 -16.74 11.47
C GLY A 104 -2.95 -16.02 11.59
N LYS A 105 -3.65 -16.16 12.71
CA LYS A 105 -4.86 -15.44 13.09
C LYS A 105 -4.61 -14.69 14.40
N ILE A 106 -5.51 -13.77 14.73
CA ILE A 106 -5.53 -13.14 16.05
C ILE A 106 -6.86 -13.50 16.69
N GLU A 107 -6.80 -14.21 17.80
CA GLU A 107 -7.97 -14.63 18.57
C GLU A 107 -8.18 -13.70 19.78
N ALA A 108 -9.41 -13.68 20.32
CA ALA A 108 -9.74 -12.83 21.47
C ALA A 108 -8.85 -13.14 22.68
N SER A 109 -8.55 -14.43 22.88
CA SER A 109 -7.62 -14.94 23.89
C SER A 109 -6.21 -14.36 23.76
N GLU A 110 -5.72 -14.19 22.53
CA GLU A 110 -4.38 -13.66 22.24
C GLU A 110 -4.29 -12.15 22.47
N ILE A 111 -5.37 -11.41 22.20
CA ILE A 111 -5.48 -9.99 22.56
C ILE A 111 -5.46 -9.84 24.09
N VAL A 112 -6.25 -10.63 24.81
CA VAL A 112 -6.29 -10.61 26.28
C VAL A 112 -4.90 -10.89 26.86
N GLN A 113 -4.23 -11.94 26.40
CA GLN A 113 -2.90 -12.31 26.88
C GLN A 113 -1.84 -11.24 26.53
N SER A 114 -1.90 -10.69 25.32
CA SER A 114 -0.96 -9.67 24.87
C SER A 114 -1.10 -8.37 25.67
N LEU A 115 -2.33 -7.92 25.93
CA LEU A 115 -2.60 -6.75 26.74
C LEU A 115 -2.28 -7.00 28.23
N GLN A 116 -2.55 -8.20 28.74
CA GLN A 116 -2.18 -8.57 30.10
C GLN A 116 -0.67 -8.52 30.33
N THR A 117 0.12 -8.89 29.32
CA THR A 117 1.59 -8.76 29.36
C THR A 117 2.05 -7.30 29.45
N LEU A 118 1.26 -6.37 28.91
CA LEU A 118 1.49 -4.92 28.99
C LEU A 118 0.92 -4.28 30.28
N GLY A 119 0.39 -5.10 31.20
CA GLY A 119 -0.23 -4.63 32.44
C GLY A 119 -1.65 -4.10 32.28
N LEU A 120 -2.30 -4.35 31.13
CA LEU A 120 -3.68 -3.97 30.85
C LEU A 120 -4.58 -5.21 30.92
N THR A 121 -5.58 -5.19 31.78
CA THR A 121 -6.56 -6.28 31.88
C THR A 121 -7.85 -5.89 31.17
N ILE A 122 -8.27 -6.71 30.20
CA ILE A 122 -9.54 -6.58 29.50
C ILE A 122 -10.31 -7.90 29.54
N SER A 123 -11.63 -7.85 29.41
CA SER A 123 -12.46 -9.06 29.30
C SER A 123 -12.43 -9.64 27.88
N GLU A 124 -12.80 -10.91 27.75
CA GLU A 124 -12.91 -11.58 26.45
C GLU A 124 -13.93 -10.88 25.54
N GLN A 125 -15.05 -10.41 26.10
CA GLN A 125 -16.05 -9.62 25.38
C GLN A 125 -15.47 -8.31 24.82
N GLN A 126 -14.56 -7.66 25.56
CA GLN A 126 -13.87 -6.47 25.07
C GLN A 126 -12.88 -6.80 23.96
N ALA A 127 -12.22 -7.97 24.03
CA ALA A 127 -11.35 -8.44 22.97
C ALA A 127 -12.13 -8.80 21.70
N GLU A 128 -13.32 -9.37 21.82
CA GLU A 128 -14.23 -9.62 20.68
C GLU A 128 -14.66 -8.32 20.00
N LEU A 129 -14.91 -7.25 20.75
CA LEU A 129 -15.20 -5.93 20.19
C LEU A 129 -14.02 -5.32 19.42
N ILE A 130 -12.79 -5.70 19.75
CA ILE A 130 -11.58 -5.25 19.02
C ILE A 130 -11.40 -6.03 17.72
N LEU A 131 -11.95 -7.25 17.63
CA LEU A 131 -11.88 -8.11 16.45
C LEU A 131 -12.99 -7.85 15.40
N GLN A 132 -14.00 -7.05 15.75
CA GLN A 132 -15.11 -6.66 14.85
C GLN A 132 -14.71 -5.48 13.96
#